data_AF-A0A646HLD7-F1
#
_entry.id   AF-A0A646HLD7-F1
#
_cell.length_a   1.000
_cell.length_b   1.000
_cell.length_c   1.000
_cell.angle_alpha   90.00
_cell.angle_beta   90.00
_cell.angle_gamma   90.00
#
_symmetry.space_group_name_H-M   'P 1'
#
loop_
_entity.id
_entity.type
_entity.pdbx_description
1 polymer ?
#
loop_
_entity_poly.entity_id
_entity_poly.type
_entity_poly.pdbx_seq_one_letter_code
_entity_poly.pdbx_strand_id
1 'polypeptide(L)'
;MNDIYFWGILASITGIAIMISVIKHKKSVSVIKNGTYLIFSILMICLGITTILFKRYDSICAISIGITFLNITYKDRRNFPPSFTIAYIDYLKGYVAGFMSIMYGLFRIFE
;
A
#
# COMPACT_ATOMS: atom_id res chain seq x y z
N MET A 1 24.29 4.86 8.82
CA MET A 1 23.88 3.85 7.83
C MET A 1 23.20 4.59 6.69
N ASN A 2 23.50 4.27 5.43
CA ASN A 2 22.88 4.92 4.28
C ASN A 2 21.36 4.65 4.29
N ASP A 3 20.59 5.55 4.90
CA ASP A 3 19.14 5.56 4.89
C ASP A 3 18.65 5.91 3.49
N ILE A 4 18.78 4.96 2.57
CA ILE A 4 17.98 4.96 1.37
C ILE A 4 16.54 4.89 1.88
N TYR A 5 15.76 5.97 1.68
CA TYR A 5 14.33 6.12 2.04
C TYR A 5 13.46 5.18 1.18
N PHE A 6 13.76 3.88 1.32
CA PHE A 6 13.23 2.80 0.53
C PHE A 6 11.71 2.78 0.63
N TRP A 7 11.16 3.04 1.82
CA TRP A 7 9.72 3.08 2.04
C TRP A 7 9.07 4.32 1.43
N GLY A 8 9.74 5.48 1.44
CA GLY A 8 9.26 6.68 0.72
C GLY A 8 9.20 6.48 -0.81
N ILE A 9 10.22 5.85 -1.40
CA ILE A 9 10.24 5.52 -2.83
C ILE A 9 9.15 4.48 -3.15
N LEU A 10 9.06 3.42 -2.35
CA LEU A 10 8.07 2.35 -2.53
C LEU A 10 6.63 2.89 -2.39
N ALA A 11 6.39 3.83 -1.47
CA ALA A 11 5.09 4.50 -1.29
C ALA A 11 4.71 5.29 -2.54
N SER A 12 5.67 6.01 -3.12
CA SER A 12 5.46 6.81 -4.33
C SER A 12 5.10 5.92 -5.53
N ILE A 13 5.85 4.82 -5.74
CA ILE A 13 5.59 3.85 -6.82
C ILE A 13 4.22 3.18 -6.62
N THR A 14 3.90 2.76 -5.39
CA THR A 14 2.62 2.12 -5.06
C THR A 14 1.44 3.08 -5.29
N GLY A 15 1.60 4.35 -4.89
CA GLY A 15 0.62 5.39 -5.16
C GLY A 15 0.36 5.60 -6.65
N ILE A 16 1.41 5.67 -7.47
CA ILE A 16 1.30 5.80 -8.94
C ILE A 16 0.62 4.56 -9.54
N ALA A 17 0.99 3.35 -9.11
CA ALA A 17 0.37 2.12 -9.59
C ALA A 17 -1.15 2.10 -9.33
N ILE A 18 -1.58 2.49 -8.13
CA ILE A 18 -3.01 2.60 -7.78
C ILE A 18 -3.70 3.65 -8.64
N MET A 19 -3.06 4.80 -8.89
CA MET A 19 -3.61 5.85 -9.75
C MET A 19 -3.89 5.31 -11.17
N ILE A 20 -2.92 4.60 -11.75
CA ILE A 20 -3.05 4.01 -13.08
C ILE A 20 -4.15 2.94 -13.09
N SER A 21 -4.19 2.05 -12.08
CA SER A 21 -5.25 1.03 -11.95
C SER A 21 -6.64 1.66 -11.86
N VAL A 22 -6.80 2.74 -11.09
CA VAL A 22 -8.07 3.47 -10.99
C VAL A 22 -8.48 4.09 -12.33
N ILE A 23 -7.55 4.74 -13.04
CA ILE A 23 -7.84 5.35 -14.35
C ILE A 23 -8.22 4.26 -15.37
N LYS A 24 -7.53 3.12 -15.37
CA LYS A 24 -7.76 2.01 -16.32
C LYS A 24 -9.05 1.23 -16.05
N HIS A 25 -9.45 1.07 -14.78
CA HIS A 25 -10.63 0.30 -14.38
C HIS A 25 -11.89 1.17 -14.13
N LYS A 26 -11.90 2.43 -14.60
CA LYS A 26 -12.96 3.44 -14.39
C LYS A 26 -14.40 2.98 -14.70
N LYS A 27 -14.58 1.93 -15.52
CA LYS A 27 -15.89 1.44 -16.00
C LYS A 27 -16.61 0.47 -15.04
N SER A 28 -15.96 -0.05 -14.00
CA SER A 28 -16.44 -1.23 -13.25
C SER A 28 -16.83 -0.97 -11.77
N VAL A 29 -16.55 0.21 -11.21
CA VAL A 29 -16.69 0.47 -9.77
C VAL A 29 -17.46 1.77 -9.53
N SER A 30 -18.32 1.81 -8.51
CA SER A 30 -19.06 3.01 -8.08
C SER A 30 -18.14 4.24 -8.00
N VAL A 31 -18.59 5.36 -8.58
CA VAL A 31 -17.85 6.64 -8.68
C VAL A 31 -17.25 7.08 -7.35
N ILE A 32 -17.97 6.84 -6.25
CA ILE A 32 -17.54 7.19 -4.89
C ILE A 32 -16.31 6.39 -4.47
N LYS A 33 -16.28 5.08 -4.70
CA LYS A 33 -15.11 4.23 -4.40
C LYS A 33 -13.91 4.61 -5.26
N ASN A 34 -14.16 4.95 -6.52
CA ASN A 34 -13.08 5.36 -7.42
C ASN A 34 -12.45 6.70 -6.97
N GLY A 35 -13.28 7.64 -6.53
CA GLY A 35 -12.84 8.93 -5.99
C GLY A 35 -12.00 8.77 -4.72
N THR A 36 -12.42 7.91 -3.78
CA THR A 36 -11.66 7.69 -2.53
C THR A 36 -10.28 7.06 -2.79
N TYR A 37 -10.18 6.09 -3.72
CA TYR A 37 -8.88 5.52 -4.09
C TYR A 37 -7.95 6.53 -4.78
N LEU A 38 -8.49 7.45 -5.59
CA LEU A 38 -7.70 8.54 -6.18
C LEU A 38 -7.15 9.50 -5.13
N ILE A 39 -8.01 9.97 -4.23
CA ILE A 39 -7.60 10.87 -3.14
C ILE A 39 -6.53 10.19 -2.29
N PHE A 40 -6.75 8.92 -1.94
CA PHE A 40 -5.79 8.14 -1.17
C PHE A 40 -4.44 7.94 -1.89
N SER A 41 -4.47 7.66 -3.20
CA SER A 41 -3.27 7.53 -4.02
C SER A 41 -2.47 8.85 -4.09
N ILE A 42 -3.15 9.99 -4.27
CA ILE A 42 -2.50 11.31 -4.28
C ILE A 42 -1.86 11.59 -2.92
N LEU A 43 -2.56 11.31 -1.81
CA LEU A 43 -2.01 11.47 -0.47
C LEU A 43 -0.77 10.61 -0.24
N MET A 44 -0.78 9.36 -0.72
CA MET A 44 0.37 8.45 -0.60
C MET A 44 1.58 8.95 -1.39
N ILE A 45 1.38 9.49 -2.59
CA ILE A 45 2.46 10.09 -3.40
C ILE A 45 3.02 11.33 -2.69
N CYS A 46 2.16 12.20 -2.16
CA CYS A 46 2.59 13.37 -1.40
C CYS A 46 3.40 13.00 -0.15
N LEU A 47 2.98 11.97 0.59
CA LEU A 47 3.73 11.45 1.74
C LEU A 47 5.08 10.86 1.33
N GLY A 48 5.14 10.11 0.22
CA GLY A 48 6.38 9.56 -0.32
C GLY A 48 7.38 10.65 -0.73
N ILE A 49 6.92 11.67 -1.45
CA ILE A 49 7.76 12.83 -1.86
C ILE A 49 8.24 13.61 -0.63
N THR A 50 7.35 13.86 0.33
CA THR A 50 7.70 14.56 1.59
C THR A 50 8.76 13.78 2.36
N THR A 51 8.68 12.44 2.37
CA THR A 51 9.66 11.58 3.02
C THR A 51 11.04 11.65 2.35
N ILE A 52 11.06 11.70 1.01
CA ILE A 52 12.30 11.85 0.23
C ILE A 52 12.94 13.23 0.46
N LEU A 53 12.13 14.31 0.52
CA LEU A 53 12.61 15.68 0.69
C LEU A 53 13.05 16.00 2.12
N PHE A 54 12.20 15.68 3.11
CA PHE A 54 12.44 16.00 4.52
C PHE A 54 13.24 14.94 5.25
N LYS A 55 13.56 13.81 4.60
CA LYS A 55 14.42 12.77 5.16
C LYS A 55 13.89 12.20 6.49
N ARG A 56 12.58 12.33 6.71
CA ARG A 56 11.84 12.01 7.93
C ARG A 56 10.52 11.35 7.50
N TYR A 57 9.87 10.62 8.40
CA TYR A 57 8.56 9.97 8.16
C TYR A 57 8.59 8.66 7.33
N ASP A 58 9.77 8.05 7.16
CA ASP A 58 9.92 6.75 6.49
C ASP A 58 9.06 5.65 7.16
N SER A 59 8.99 5.67 8.49
CA SER A 59 8.13 4.78 9.29
C SER A 59 6.63 4.98 9.01
N ILE A 60 6.19 6.22 8.78
CA ILE A 60 4.78 6.53 8.45
C ILE A 60 4.46 6.04 7.04
N CYS A 61 5.41 6.16 6.10
CA CYS A 61 5.29 5.57 4.76
C CYS A 61 5.19 4.04 4.80
N ALA A 62 5.96 3.36 5.67
CA ALA A 62 5.86 1.91 5.83
C ALA A 62 4.47 1.48 6.33
N ILE A 63 3.91 2.20 7.30
CA ILE A 63 2.56 1.94 7.82
C ILE A 63 1.51 2.17 6.73
N SER A 64 1.61 3.27 5.98
CA SER A 64 0.62 3.60 4.94
C SER A 64 0.63 2.58 3.80
N ILE A 65 1.80 2.11 3.38
CA ILE A 65 1.94 0.99 2.44
C ILE A 65 1.30 -0.27 3.00
N GLY A 66 1.58 -0.61 4.26
CA GLY A 66 1.03 -1.81 4.90
C GLY A 66 -0.49 -1.82 4.95
N ILE A 67 -1.12 -0.70 5.33
CA ILE A 67 -2.59 -0.54 5.31
C ILE A 67 -3.15 -0.72 3.90
N THR A 68 -2.43 -0.22 2.90
CA THR A 68 -2.83 -0.30 1.49
C THR A 68 -2.81 -1.72 0.97
N PHE A 69 -1.74 -2.47 1.27
CA PHE A 69 -1.64 -3.89 0.95
C PHE A 69 -2.79 -4.67 1.59
N LEU A 70 -3.05 -4.46 2.88
CA LEU A 70 -4.16 -5.11 3.58
C LEU A 70 -5.52 -4.81 2.92
N ASN A 71 -5.76 -3.56 2.51
CA ASN A 71 -7.02 -3.17 1.86
C ASN A 71 -7.19 -3.82 0.48
N ILE A 72 -6.11 -3.86 -0.33
CA ILE A 72 -6.12 -4.53 -1.64
C ILE A 72 -6.37 -6.03 -1.48
N THR A 73 -5.59 -6.70 -0.62
CA THR A 73 -5.77 -8.13 -0.34
C THR A 73 -7.16 -8.42 0.23
N TYR A 74 -7.70 -7.56 1.09
CA TYR A 74 -9.07 -7.74 1.59
C TYR A 74 -10.15 -7.60 0.50
N LYS A 75 -9.95 -6.70 -0.47
CA LYS A 75 -10.85 -6.55 -1.60
C LYS A 75 -10.88 -7.81 -2.48
N ASP A 76 -9.73 -8.46 -2.66
CA ASP A 76 -9.58 -9.66 -3.49
C ASP A 76 -10.09 -10.95 -2.84
N ARG A 77 -10.54 -10.93 -1.58
CA ARG A 77 -11.02 -12.12 -0.86
C ARG A 77 -12.09 -12.94 -1.58
N ARG A 78 -12.91 -12.30 -2.42
CA ARG A 78 -14.01 -12.98 -3.14
C ARG A 78 -13.52 -13.78 -4.34
N ASN A 79 -12.30 -13.49 -4.81
CA ASN A 79 -11.69 -14.14 -5.97
C ASN A 79 -10.93 -15.42 -5.58
N PHE A 80 -10.66 -15.62 -4.29
CA PHE A 80 -9.88 -16.74 -3.76
C PHE A 80 -10.70 -17.52 -2.73
N PRO A 81 -11.44 -18.58 -3.13
CA PRO A 81 -12.12 -19.44 -2.17
C PRO A 81 -11.08 -20.11 -1.25
N PRO A 82 -11.41 -20.35 0.04
CA PRO A 82 -10.52 -20.97 1.00
C PRO A 82 -10.26 -22.43 0.59
N SER A 83 -9.22 -22.60 -0.22
CA SER A 83 -8.69 -23.86 -0.72
C SER A 83 -7.18 -23.75 -0.56
N PHE A 84 -6.51 -24.81 -0.12
CA PHE A 84 -5.04 -24.84 0.01
C PHE A 84 -4.36 -24.94 -1.37
N THR A 85 -4.72 -24.03 -2.26
CA THR A 85 -4.18 -23.89 -3.61
C THR A 85 -3.03 -22.88 -3.57
N ILE A 86 -2.06 -23.03 -4.48
CA ILE A 86 -0.92 -22.10 -4.63
C ILE A 86 -1.39 -20.64 -4.74
N ALA A 87 -2.49 -20.40 -5.46
CA ALA A 87 -3.10 -19.08 -5.60
C ALA A 87 -3.61 -18.48 -4.27
N TYR A 88 -4.15 -19.31 -3.37
CA TYR A 88 -4.59 -18.88 -2.05
C TYR A 88 -3.41 -18.60 -1.11
N ILE A 89 -2.33 -19.36 -1.23
CA ILE A 89 -1.07 -19.10 -0.49
C ILE A 89 -0.48 -17.76 -0.94
N ASP A 90 -0.45 -17.48 -2.24
CA ASP A 90 0.06 -16.22 -2.77
C ASP A 90 -0.81 -15.03 -2.33
N TYR A 91 -2.12 -15.20 -2.33
CA TYR A 91 -3.06 -14.25 -1.73
C TYR A 91 -2.75 -13.98 -0.25
N LEU A 92 -2.48 -15.02 0.54
CA LEU A 92 -2.18 -14.90 1.97
C LEU A 92 -0.85 -14.16 2.21
N LYS A 93 0.14 -14.28 1.32
CA LYS A 93 1.39 -13.50 1.40
C LYS A 93 1.12 -11.99 1.37
N GLY A 94 0.07 -11.53 0.67
CA GLY A 94 -0.35 -10.13 0.66
C GLY A 94 -0.70 -9.60 2.05
N TYR A 95 -1.39 -10.41 2.85
CA TYR A 95 -1.68 -10.07 4.26
C TYR A 95 -0.40 -10.00 5.09
N VAL A 96 0.47 -11.01 4.96
CA VAL A 96 1.74 -11.06 5.70
C VAL A 96 2.60 -9.84 5.37
N ALA A 97 2.72 -9.47 4.09
CA ALA A 97 3.46 -8.28 3.67
C ALA A 97 2.88 -6.98 4.25
N GLY A 98 1.55 -6.85 4.27
CA GLY A 98 0.85 -5.72 4.89
C GLY A 98 1.13 -5.60 6.39
N PHE A 99 0.98 -6.70 7.14
CA PHE A 99 1.25 -6.74 8.58
C PHE A 99 2.71 -6.46 8.92
N MET A 100 3.65 -7.08 8.20
CA MET A 100 5.09 -6.87 8.42
C MET A 100 5.49 -5.40 8.18
N SER A 101 4.91 -4.76 7.16
CA SER A 101 5.18 -3.35 6.87
C SER A 101 4.66 -2.41 7.98
N ILE A 102 3.46 -2.70 8.53
CA ILE A 102 2.92 -1.95 9.67
C ILE A 102 3.78 -2.17 10.91
N MET A 103 4.14 -3.42 11.21
CA MET A 103 4.92 -3.77 12.38
C MET A 103 6.32 -3.14 12.33
N TYR A 104 6.95 -3.14 11.16
CA TYR A 104 8.22 -2.44 10.92
C TYR A 104 8.10 -0.93 11.18
N GLY A 105 7.07 -0.29 10.60
CA GLY A 105 6.87 1.14 10.80
C GLY A 105 6.55 1.50 12.25
N LEU A 106 5.78 0.67 12.97
CA LEU A 106 5.50 0.86 14.40
C LEU A 106 6.78 0.71 15.23
N PHE A 107 7.55 -0.36 15.02
CA PHE A 107 8.79 -0.61 15.76
C PHE A 107 9.75 0.58 15.65
N ARG A 108 9.91 1.13 14.44
CA ARG A 108 10.78 2.29 14.17
C ARG A 108 10.22 3.63 14.67
N ILE A 109 8.98 3.69 15.15
CA ILE A 109 8.41 4.88 15.82
C ILE A 109 8.67 4.81 17.33
N PHE A 110 8.72 3.61 17.90
CA PHE A 110 8.92 3.38 19.34
C PHE A 110 10.39 3.16 19.74
N GLU A 111 11.28 2.97 18.77
CA GLU A 111 12.74 3.02 18.91
C GLU A 111 13.25 4.47 18.97
#